data_AF-A0A165ZML7-F1
#
_entry.id   AF-A0A165ZML7-F1
#
_cell.length_a   1.000
_cell.length_b   1.000
_cell.length_c   1.000
_cell.angle_alpha   90.00
_cell.angle_beta   90.00
_cell.angle_gamma   90.00
#
_symmetry.space_group_name_H-M   'P 1'
#
loop_
_entity.id
_entity.type
_entity.pdbx_description
1 polymer ?
#
loop_
_entity_poly.entity_id
_entity_poly.type
_entity_poly.pdbx_seq_one_letter_code
_entity_poly.pdbx_strand_id
1 'polypeptide(L)'
;MDTNAQAAQAFPFPDVSAHIERLDDSIAAGNASDQLQETIESNIAALEAATLRLRASRNSCRPLLRLPTETLGEIIAILASCWPSTNGYTMDDFVGSRKTRTGLELGWILLGHVCRKLRAAVLARSDLWASNICNITRSPEKLGLYYGNSPLHIDLEIYNPHNGSPGLPITYFDFIARHMNLSRVVKLLEFGKWSDGALFANLDPGIFAKLHRAPTVLHHFPARSATTSRSKCASSSTPFRAT
;
A
#
# COMPACT_ATOMS: atom_id res chain seq x y z
N MET A 1 -33.53 -43.30 -5.01
CA MET A 1 -34.46 -42.42 -5.75
C MET A 1 -34.83 -41.33 -4.76
N ASP A 2 -33.98 -40.30 -4.67
CA ASP A 2 -34.11 -39.28 -3.64
C ASP A 2 -34.84 -38.09 -4.25
N THR A 3 -36.11 -37.97 -3.90
CA THR A 3 -36.97 -36.83 -4.21
C THR A 3 -36.40 -35.59 -3.52
N ASN A 4 -35.65 -34.83 -4.32
CA ASN A 4 -35.07 -33.55 -3.95
C ASN A 4 -36.21 -32.53 -3.76
N ALA A 5 -36.82 -32.55 -2.57
CA ALA A 5 -37.81 -31.57 -2.15
C ALA A 5 -37.08 -30.24 -1.88
N GLN A 6 -36.87 -29.46 -2.94
CA GLN A 6 -36.49 -28.06 -2.84
C GLN A 6 -37.60 -27.32 -2.11
N ALA A 7 -37.43 -27.15 -0.79
CA ALA A 7 -38.25 -26.26 0.00
C ALA A 7 -38.10 -24.86 -0.61
N ALA A 8 -39.17 -24.36 -1.23
CA ALA A 8 -39.24 -23.00 -1.75
C ALA A 8 -38.98 -22.03 -0.59
N GLN A 9 -37.77 -21.50 -0.50
CA GLN A 9 -37.45 -20.47 0.47
C GLN A 9 -38.24 -19.23 0.07
N ALA A 10 -39.26 -18.91 0.86
CA ALA A 10 -40.00 -17.67 0.70
C ALA A 10 -39.00 -16.50 0.76
N PHE A 11 -39.01 -15.66 -0.28
CA PHE A 11 -38.15 -14.47 -0.30
C PHE A 11 -38.52 -13.57 0.90
N PRO A 12 -37.53 -13.07 1.65
CA PRO A 12 -37.78 -12.29 2.87
C PRO A 12 -38.43 -10.92 2.61
N PHE A 13 -38.58 -10.51 1.35
CA PHE A 13 -39.15 -9.21 0.96
C PHE A 13 -40.11 -9.35 -0.23
N PRO A 14 -41.28 -9.99 -0.03
CA PRO A 14 -42.24 -10.24 -1.12
C PRO A 14 -42.71 -8.95 -1.81
N ASP A 15 -42.82 -7.85 -1.06
CA ASP A 15 -43.25 -6.55 -1.59
C ASP A 15 -42.27 -5.98 -2.63
N VAL A 16 -40.96 -6.23 -2.47
CA VAL A 16 -39.93 -5.74 -3.41
C VAL A 16 -40.03 -6.52 -4.72
N SER A 17 -40.18 -7.84 -4.65
CA SER A 17 -40.39 -8.69 -5.83
C SER A 17 -41.65 -8.30 -6.60
N ALA A 18 -42.79 -8.18 -5.90
CA ALA A 18 -44.05 -7.75 -6.50
C ALA A 18 -43.99 -6.31 -7.05
N HIS A 19 -43.10 -5.46 -6.54
CA HIS A 19 -42.89 -4.13 -7.10
C HIS A 19 -42.06 -4.17 -8.39
N ILE A 20 -41.00 -4.98 -8.42
CA ILE A 20 -40.16 -5.18 -9.62
C ILE A 20 -41.00 -5.78 -10.75
N GLU A 21 -41.81 -6.81 -10.48
CA GLU A 21 -42.71 -7.43 -11.47
C GLU A 21 -43.67 -6.39 -12.08
N ARG A 22 -44.25 -5.51 -11.26
CA ARG A 22 -45.12 -4.43 -11.75
C ARG A 22 -44.38 -3.41 -12.63
N LEU A 23 -43.13 -3.12 -12.33
CA LEU A 23 -42.29 -2.23 -13.16
C LEU A 23 -41.99 -2.91 -14.50
N ASP A 24 -41.63 -4.19 -14.48
CA ASP A 24 -41.35 -4.99 -15.69
C ASP A 24 -42.58 -5.10 -16.59
N ASP A 25 -43.76 -5.36 -16.02
CA ASP A 25 -45.03 -5.38 -16.76
C ASP A 25 -45.35 -4.03 -17.40
N SER A 26 -45.05 -2.92 -16.70
CA SER A 26 -45.25 -1.56 -17.22
C SER A 26 -44.33 -1.25 -18.39
N ILE A 27 -43.07 -1.71 -18.33
CA ILE A 27 -42.09 -1.60 -19.42
C ILE A 27 -42.53 -2.45 -20.61
N ALA A 28 -42.95 -3.71 -20.37
CA ALA A 28 -43.41 -4.62 -21.41
C ALA A 28 -44.67 -4.11 -22.13
N ALA A 29 -45.54 -3.39 -21.42
CA ALA A 29 -46.70 -2.71 -22.00
C ALA A 29 -46.36 -1.46 -22.83
N GLY A 30 -45.08 -1.09 -22.95
CA GLY A 30 -44.63 0.07 -23.73
C GLY A 30 -44.75 1.42 -23.00
N ASN A 31 -45.00 1.42 -21.69
CA ASN A 31 -45.17 2.64 -20.88
C ASN A 31 -43.84 3.17 -20.33
N ALA A 32 -42.78 3.20 -21.15
CA ALA A 32 -41.50 3.76 -20.76
C ALA A 32 -41.54 5.30 -20.79
N SER A 33 -42.03 5.91 -19.72
CA SER A 33 -42.02 7.36 -19.52
C SER A 33 -40.82 7.82 -18.71
N ASP A 34 -40.41 9.08 -18.86
CA ASP A 34 -39.35 9.69 -18.04
C ASP A 34 -39.65 9.57 -16.54
N GLN A 35 -40.93 9.69 -16.17
CA GLN A 35 -41.40 9.53 -14.79
C GLN A 35 -41.14 8.11 -14.24
N LEU A 36 -41.29 7.07 -15.08
CA LEU A 36 -40.99 5.70 -14.69
C LEU A 36 -39.48 5.53 -14.44
N GLN A 37 -38.65 6.10 -15.30
CA GLN A 37 -37.20 6.09 -15.13
C GLN A 37 -36.77 6.80 -13.84
N GLU A 38 -37.29 7.99 -13.55
CA GLU A 38 -37.02 8.70 -12.29
C GLU A 38 -37.46 7.89 -11.06
N THR A 39 -38.58 7.19 -11.17
CA THR A 39 -39.08 6.30 -10.11
C THR A 39 -38.13 5.12 -9.88
N ILE A 40 -37.61 4.50 -10.95
CA ILE A 40 -36.63 3.40 -10.86
C ILE A 40 -35.34 3.89 -10.20
N GLU A 41 -34.79 5.02 -10.62
CA GLU A 41 -33.57 5.60 -10.04
C GLU A 41 -33.76 5.92 -8.54
N SER A 42 -34.90 6.51 -8.17
CA SER A 42 -35.26 6.77 -6.78
C SER A 42 -35.33 5.49 -5.94
N ASN A 43 -35.93 4.44 -6.50
CA ASN A 43 -36.02 3.12 -5.85
C ASN A 43 -34.65 2.46 -5.69
N ILE A 44 -33.78 2.53 -6.70
CA ILE A 44 -32.40 2.03 -6.63
C ILE A 44 -31.66 2.73 -5.49
N ALA A 45 -31.70 4.07 -5.44
CA ALA A 45 -31.07 4.84 -4.38
C ALA A 45 -31.61 4.47 -2.97
N ALA A 46 -32.92 4.26 -2.85
CA ALA A 46 -33.54 3.83 -1.60
C ALA A 46 -33.09 2.42 -1.17
N LEU A 47 -33.03 1.47 -2.09
CA LEU A 47 -32.55 0.10 -1.84
C LEU A 47 -31.07 0.05 -1.48
N GLU A 48 -30.24 0.86 -2.13
CA GLU A 48 -28.83 1.01 -1.77
C GLU A 48 -28.67 1.57 -0.35
N ALA A 49 -29.42 2.61 -0.01
CA ALA A 49 -29.43 3.18 1.34
C ALA A 49 -29.87 2.15 2.39
N ALA A 50 -30.92 1.38 2.11
CA ALA A 50 -31.38 0.28 2.97
C ALA A 50 -30.30 -0.81 3.13
N THR A 51 -29.66 -1.21 2.03
CA THR A 51 -28.56 -2.18 2.04
C THR A 51 -27.38 -1.70 2.87
N LEU A 52 -27.01 -0.41 2.76
CA LEU A 52 -25.95 0.19 3.58
C LEU A 52 -26.32 0.19 5.06
N ARG A 53 -27.57 0.49 5.42
CA ARG A 53 -28.07 0.41 6.80
C ARG A 53 -28.02 -1.02 7.34
N LEU A 54 -28.50 -2.00 6.58
CA LEU A 54 -28.43 -3.41 6.97
C LEU A 54 -26.99 -3.90 7.15
N ARG A 55 -26.07 -3.51 6.26
CA ARG A 55 -24.64 -3.79 6.41
C ARG A 55 -24.06 -3.15 7.66
N ALA A 56 -24.44 -1.91 7.97
CA ALA A 56 -24.03 -1.23 9.20
C ALA A 56 -24.55 -1.95 10.46
N SER A 57 -25.83 -2.36 10.48
CA SER A 57 -26.42 -3.13 11.58
C SER A 57 -25.79 -4.52 11.72
N ARG A 58 -25.54 -5.22 10.61
CA ARG A 58 -24.82 -6.50 10.64
C ARG A 58 -23.43 -6.31 11.24
N ASN A 59 -22.75 -5.23 10.87
CA ASN A 59 -21.42 -4.91 11.36
C ASN A 59 -21.42 -4.57 12.85
N SER A 60 -22.42 -3.86 13.38
CA SER A 60 -22.51 -3.59 14.83
C SER A 60 -22.72 -4.86 15.67
N CYS A 61 -23.27 -5.92 15.07
CA CYS A 61 -23.40 -7.23 15.71
C CYS A 61 -22.12 -8.09 15.67
N ARG A 62 -21.09 -7.74 14.88
CA ARG A 62 -19.87 -8.54 14.80
C ARG A 62 -18.98 -8.29 16.03
N PRO A 63 -18.52 -9.34 16.75
CA PRO A 63 -17.72 -9.18 17.98
C PRO A 63 -16.52 -8.26 17.82
N LEU A 64 -15.74 -8.41 16.74
CA LEU A 64 -14.58 -7.56 16.44
C LEU A 64 -14.97 -6.07 16.36
N LEU A 65 -16.10 -5.76 15.73
CA LEU A 65 -16.55 -4.39 15.51
C LEU A 65 -17.28 -3.80 16.73
N ARG A 66 -17.49 -4.57 17.80
CA ARG A 66 -17.97 -4.06 19.10
C ARG A 66 -16.85 -3.55 19.99
N LEU A 67 -15.59 -3.86 19.66
CA LEU A 67 -14.44 -3.39 20.41
C LEU A 67 -14.34 -1.85 20.37
N PRO A 68 -13.77 -1.23 21.43
CA PRO A 68 -13.35 0.16 21.42
C PRO A 68 -12.33 0.44 20.29
N THR A 69 -12.27 1.69 19.84
CA THR A 69 -11.37 2.10 18.74
C THR A 69 -9.91 1.90 19.12
N GLU A 70 -9.57 2.06 20.40
CA GLU A 70 -8.24 1.87 20.96
C GLU A 70 -7.80 0.41 20.80
N THR A 71 -8.65 -0.54 21.20
CA THR A 71 -8.39 -1.98 21.04
C THR A 71 -8.27 -2.38 19.57
N LEU A 72 -9.11 -1.79 18.70
CA LEU A 72 -8.96 -1.98 17.25
C LEU A 72 -7.62 -1.43 16.75
N GLY A 73 -7.19 -0.28 17.26
CA GLY A 73 -5.89 0.31 16.98
C GLY A 73 -4.74 -0.65 17.30
N GLU A 74 -4.76 -1.28 18.47
CA GLU A 74 -3.72 -2.25 18.87
C GLU A 74 -3.71 -3.49 17.96
N ILE A 75 -4.88 -4.00 17.58
CA ILE A 75 -4.99 -5.09 16.59
C ILE A 75 -4.40 -4.64 15.26
N ILE A 76 -4.71 -3.42 14.80
CA ILE A 76 -4.17 -2.86 13.56
C ILE A 76 -2.64 -2.73 13.65
N ALA A 77 -2.08 -2.32 14.78
CA ALA A 77 -0.65 -2.22 14.98
C ALA A 77 0.05 -3.59 14.88
N ILE A 78 -0.54 -4.63 15.48
CA ILE A 78 -0.04 -6.01 15.33
C ILE A 78 -0.14 -6.45 13.87
N LEU A 79 -1.27 -6.19 13.20
CA LEU A 79 -1.44 -6.51 11.78
C LEU A 79 -0.44 -5.79 10.89
N ALA A 80 -0.11 -4.53 11.18
CA ALA A 80 0.89 -3.79 10.41
C ALA A 80 2.29 -4.43 10.51
N SER A 81 2.59 -5.13 11.62
CA SER A 81 3.87 -5.84 11.79
C SER A 81 3.95 -7.16 11.04
N CYS A 82 2.84 -7.92 10.95
CA CYS A 82 2.82 -9.23 10.28
C CYS A 82 2.32 -9.15 8.83
N TRP A 83 1.64 -8.07 8.46
CA TRP A 83 1.06 -7.82 7.14
C TRP A 83 1.34 -6.37 6.70
N PRO A 84 2.63 -6.04 6.43
CA PRO A 84 3.03 -4.70 6.04
C PRO A 84 2.47 -4.33 4.67
N SER A 85 2.30 -3.02 4.44
CA SER A 85 2.07 -2.50 3.09
C SER A 85 3.39 -2.44 2.33
N THR A 86 3.40 -2.79 1.05
CA THR A 86 4.57 -2.67 0.18
C THR A 86 4.22 -1.88 -1.09
N ASN A 87 5.13 -1.01 -1.52
CA ASN A 87 4.95 -0.15 -2.70
C ASN A 87 5.20 -0.88 -4.04
N GLY A 88 5.26 -2.22 -4.00
CA GLY A 88 5.51 -3.11 -5.14
C GLY A 88 6.98 -3.31 -5.50
N TYR A 89 7.92 -2.82 -4.70
CA TYR A 89 9.34 -3.14 -4.82
C TYR A 89 9.77 -4.06 -3.67
N THR A 90 9.71 -5.37 -3.90
CA THR A 90 10.31 -6.33 -2.97
C THR A 90 11.80 -6.47 -3.29
N MET A 91 12.61 -6.62 -2.24
CA MET A 91 14.07 -6.78 -2.32
C MET A 91 14.50 -8.20 -2.70
N ASP A 92 13.57 -9.14 -2.74
CA ASP A 92 13.86 -10.56 -2.53
C ASP A 92 14.01 -11.38 -3.82
N ASP A 93 14.32 -10.73 -4.94
CA ASP A 93 14.66 -11.45 -6.17
C ASP A 93 16.14 -11.87 -6.13
N PHE A 94 16.36 -13.09 -5.66
CA PHE A 94 17.59 -13.84 -5.87
C PHE A 94 18.07 -13.71 -7.33
N VAL A 95 19.38 -13.53 -7.49
CA VAL A 95 20.08 -13.35 -8.76
C VAL A 95 19.72 -14.49 -9.73
N GLY A 96 18.79 -14.24 -10.64
CA GLY A 96 18.39 -15.17 -11.70
C GLY A 96 16.89 -15.26 -11.98
N SER A 97 16.04 -14.86 -11.03
CA SER A 97 14.60 -14.84 -11.22
C SER A 97 14.18 -13.61 -12.04
N ARG A 98 13.34 -13.79 -13.07
CA ARG A 98 12.73 -12.66 -13.79
C ARG A 98 11.97 -11.83 -12.76
N LYS A 99 12.38 -10.57 -12.59
CA LYS A 99 11.73 -9.59 -11.72
C LYS A 99 10.27 -9.42 -12.09
N THR A 100 9.38 -10.26 -11.57
CA THR A 100 7.95 -10.01 -11.65
C THR A 100 7.70 -8.88 -10.67
N ARG A 101 7.29 -7.71 -11.16
CA ARG A 101 6.81 -6.63 -10.28
C ARG A 101 5.75 -7.22 -9.36
N THR A 102 6.13 -7.50 -8.12
CA THR A 102 5.18 -7.79 -7.05
C THR A 102 4.26 -6.58 -7.01
N GLY A 103 2.96 -6.79 -7.19
CA GLY A 103 2.01 -5.68 -7.27
C GLY A 103 2.08 -4.79 -6.03
N LEU A 104 1.43 -3.62 -6.10
CA LEU A 104 1.20 -2.81 -4.90
C LEU A 104 0.42 -3.65 -3.88
N GLU A 105 1.02 -3.96 -2.73
CA GLU A 105 0.34 -4.65 -1.64
C GLU A 105 -0.05 -3.63 -0.58
N LEU A 106 -1.35 -3.40 -0.42
CA LEU A 106 -1.84 -2.43 0.56
C LEU A 106 -1.68 -2.92 2.01
N GLY A 107 -1.47 -4.22 2.24
CA GLY A 107 -1.28 -4.80 3.57
C GLY A 107 -2.42 -4.43 4.52
N TRP A 108 -2.06 -4.09 5.76
CA TRP A 108 -2.99 -3.63 6.81
C TRP A 108 -3.96 -2.50 6.39
N ILE A 109 -3.64 -1.69 5.36
CA ILE A 109 -4.54 -0.64 4.84
C ILE A 109 -5.84 -1.24 4.30
N LEU A 110 -5.81 -2.45 3.75
CA LEU A 110 -7.01 -3.16 3.25
C LEU A 110 -8.05 -3.36 4.34
N LEU A 111 -7.66 -3.43 5.62
CA LEU A 111 -8.61 -3.51 6.72
C LEU A 111 -9.54 -2.30 6.76
N GLY A 112 -9.05 -1.12 6.40
CA GLY A 112 -9.83 0.11 6.28
C GLY A 112 -10.85 0.09 5.12
N HIS A 113 -10.76 -0.86 4.19
CA HIS A 113 -11.72 -1.02 3.10
C HIS A 113 -12.90 -1.93 3.46
N VAL A 114 -12.84 -2.65 4.59
CA VAL A 114 -13.90 -3.59 5.01
C VAL A 114 -15.16 -2.86 5.47
N CYS A 115 -15.02 -1.85 6.34
CA CYS A 115 -16.14 -1.06 6.82
C CYS A 115 -15.72 0.31 7.37
N ARG A 116 -16.69 1.23 7.52
CA ARG A 116 -16.45 2.60 8.03
C ARG A 116 -15.81 2.64 9.41
N LYS A 117 -16.16 1.73 10.32
CA LYS A 117 -15.58 1.69 11.68
C LYS A 117 -14.09 1.32 11.66
N LEU A 118 -13.73 0.29 10.90
CA LEU A 118 -12.33 -0.10 10.73
C LEU A 118 -11.54 0.97 9.98
N ARG A 119 -12.14 1.61 8.98
CA ARG A 119 -11.55 2.78 8.30
C ARG A 119 -11.23 3.89 9.30
N ALA A 120 -12.18 4.25 10.17
CA ALA A 120 -11.96 5.27 11.19
C ALA A 120 -10.84 4.88 12.16
N ALA A 121 -10.79 3.62 12.60
CA ALA A 121 -9.72 3.13 13.47
C ALA A 121 -8.34 3.17 12.78
N VAL A 122 -8.26 2.75 11.52
CA VAL A 122 -7.04 2.83 10.69
C VAL A 122 -6.58 4.28 10.51
N LEU A 123 -7.50 5.20 10.20
CA LEU A 123 -7.18 6.61 10.01
C LEU A 123 -6.78 7.32 11.31
N ALA A 124 -7.27 6.86 12.46
CA ALA A 124 -6.92 7.41 13.77
C ALA A 124 -5.49 7.05 14.23
N ARG A 125 -4.86 6.03 13.62
CA ARG A 125 -3.50 5.57 13.96
C ARG A 125 -2.43 6.33 13.17
N SER A 126 -2.31 7.61 13.45
CA SER A 126 -1.35 8.50 12.78
C SER A 126 0.11 8.06 12.94
N ASP A 127 0.41 7.38 14.05
CA ASP A 127 1.69 6.73 14.33
C ASP A 127 2.04 5.65 13.30
N LEU A 128 1.06 4.82 12.91
CA LEU A 128 1.26 3.76 11.91
C LEU A 128 1.44 4.33 10.51
N TRP A 129 0.72 5.40 10.18
CA TRP A 129 0.94 6.12 8.92
C TRP A 129 2.34 6.74 8.86
N ALA A 130 2.78 7.36 9.95
CA ALA A 130 4.11 7.95 10.07
C ALA A 130 5.23 6.89 9.98
N SER A 131 5.01 5.72 10.58
CA SER A 131 6.00 4.65 10.61
C SER A 131 6.16 3.89 9.29
N ASN A 132 5.15 3.97 8.42
CA ASN A 132 5.08 3.23 7.14
C ASN A 132 5.04 4.16 5.93
N ILE A 133 5.30 5.46 6.10
CA ILE A 133 5.14 6.46 5.04
C ILE A 133 5.88 6.10 3.76
N CYS A 134 7.09 5.54 3.90
CA CYS A 134 7.93 5.13 2.78
C CYS A 134 7.47 3.84 2.09
N ASN A 135 6.69 3.02 2.79
CA ASN A 135 6.26 1.70 2.32
C ASN A 135 4.95 1.79 1.54
N ILE A 136 4.16 2.83 1.76
CA ILE A 136 2.80 2.96 1.23
C ILE A 136 2.78 3.66 -0.13
N THR A 137 3.59 4.71 -0.30
CA THR A 137 3.46 5.62 -1.45
C THR A 137 4.81 6.11 -1.96
N ARG A 138 4.83 6.47 -3.25
CA ARG A 138 5.94 7.20 -3.88
C ARG A 138 5.84 8.72 -3.73
N SER A 139 4.69 9.23 -3.25
CA SER A 139 4.47 10.64 -2.96
C SER A 139 4.00 10.78 -1.51
N PRO A 140 4.94 10.77 -0.55
CA PRO A 140 4.64 10.82 0.88
C PRO A 140 3.99 12.14 1.30
N GLU A 141 4.12 13.21 0.50
CA GLU A 141 3.51 14.52 0.75
C GLU A 141 1.98 14.42 0.80
N LYS A 142 1.38 13.57 -0.03
CA LYS A 142 -0.08 13.40 -0.09
C LYS A 142 -0.66 12.72 1.15
N LEU A 143 0.18 12.08 1.97
CA LEU A 143 -0.26 11.43 3.19
C LEU A 143 -0.13 12.32 4.43
N GLY A 144 0.25 13.61 4.26
CA GLY A 144 0.35 14.61 5.34
C GLY A 144 -0.82 14.61 6.32
N LEU A 145 -2.03 14.49 5.77
CA LEU A 145 -3.27 14.52 6.56
C LEU A 145 -3.45 13.31 7.48
N TYR A 146 -2.79 12.18 7.19
CA TYR A 146 -2.99 10.93 7.94
C TYR A 146 -2.01 10.78 9.10
N TYR A 147 -0.76 11.21 8.93
CA TYR A 147 0.23 11.14 10.01
C TYR A 147 0.20 12.38 10.94
N GLY A 148 -0.36 13.50 10.48
CA GLY A 148 -0.50 14.73 11.28
C GLY A 148 0.85 15.19 11.84
N ASN A 149 0.94 15.32 13.16
CA ASN A 149 2.18 15.72 13.85
C ASN A 149 3.01 14.53 14.37
N SER A 150 2.69 13.30 13.93
CA SER A 150 3.39 12.11 14.41
C SER A 150 4.81 12.07 13.85
N PRO A 151 5.83 11.75 14.67
CA PRO A 151 7.21 11.65 14.20
C PRO A 151 7.37 10.60 13.11
N LEU A 152 8.00 10.99 12.01
CA LEU A 152 8.14 10.13 10.83
C LEU A 152 9.23 9.06 11.01
N HIS A 153 9.02 7.91 10.38
CA HIS A 153 10.05 6.89 10.15
C HIS A 153 10.39 6.90 8.67
N ILE A 154 11.54 7.49 8.34
CA ILE A 154 12.05 7.51 6.97
C ILE A 154 12.94 6.29 6.82
N ASP A 155 12.44 5.27 6.12
CA ASP A 155 13.19 4.07 5.79
C ASP A 155 13.38 3.97 4.28
N LEU A 156 14.60 4.21 3.82
CA LEU A 156 14.94 4.19 2.39
C LEU A 156 15.60 2.89 1.95
N GLU A 157 15.74 1.90 2.85
CA GLU A 157 16.34 0.62 2.50
C GLU A 157 15.60 -0.03 1.32
N ILE A 158 14.28 0.13 1.27
CA ILE A 158 13.39 -0.40 0.22
C ILE A 158 13.65 0.21 -1.17
N TYR A 159 14.24 1.41 -1.22
CA TYR A 159 14.54 2.11 -2.47
C TYR A 159 15.96 1.91 -2.95
N ASN A 160 16.73 1.04 -2.31
CA ASN A 160 18.10 0.73 -2.67
C ASN A 160 18.29 -0.69 -3.25
N PRO A 161 17.47 -1.14 -4.22
CA PRO A 161 17.67 -2.46 -4.81
C PRO A 161 18.92 -2.46 -5.68
N HIS A 162 19.78 -3.44 -5.43
CA HIS A 162 21.01 -3.68 -6.18
C HIS A 162 20.76 -3.68 -7.70
N ASN A 163 21.64 -2.98 -8.43
CA ASN A 163 21.74 -2.96 -9.91
C ASN A 163 20.44 -2.70 -10.70
N GLY A 164 20.29 -1.44 -11.14
CA GLY A 164 19.46 -1.08 -12.30
C GLY A 164 18.00 -0.74 -12.00
N SER A 165 17.61 -0.65 -10.74
CA SER A 165 16.30 -0.06 -10.40
C SER A 165 16.34 1.46 -10.56
N PRO A 166 15.20 2.08 -10.87
CA PRO A 166 15.11 3.54 -10.90
C PRO A 166 15.51 4.07 -9.51
N GLY A 167 16.43 5.04 -9.49
CA GLY A 167 16.79 5.74 -8.27
C GLY A 167 15.55 6.39 -7.62
N LEU A 168 15.71 6.84 -6.38
CA LEU A 168 14.69 7.62 -5.70
C LEU A 168 14.25 8.80 -6.59
N PRO A 169 12.93 9.04 -6.78
CA PRO A 169 12.46 10.23 -7.46
C PRO A 169 13.00 11.49 -6.77
N ILE A 170 13.34 12.54 -7.53
CA ILE A 170 13.91 13.78 -6.96
C ILE A 170 13.01 14.40 -5.89
N THR A 171 11.69 14.30 -6.06
CA THR A 171 10.69 14.78 -5.09
C THR A 171 10.83 14.12 -3.72
N TYR A 172 11.33 12.89 -3.68
CA TYR A 172 11.55 12.16 -2.44
C TYR A 172 12.71 12.74 -1.63
N PHE A 173 13.75 13.26 -2.31
CA PHE A 173 14.85 13.95 -1.65
C PHE A 173 14.38 15.23 -0.96
N ASP A 174 13.54 16.02 -1.63
CA ASP A 174 12.94 17.22 -1.05
C ASP A 174 12.07 16.87 0.16
N PHE A 175 11.34 15.75 0.10
CA PHE A 175 10.56 15.26 1.22
C PHE A 175 11.46 14.89 2.41
N ILE A 176 12.49 14.08 2.18
CA ILE A 176 13.46 13.69 3.22
C ILE A 176 14.09 14.94 3.83
N ALA A 177 14.56 15.87 3.00
CA ALA A 177 15.25 17.07 3.46
C ALA A 177 14.35 17.94 4.35
N ARG A 178 13.08 18.09 3.98
CA ARG A 178 12.09 18.87 4.75
C ARG A 178 11.68 18.22 6.07
N HIS A 179 11.72 16.89 6.15
CA HIS A 179 11.13 16.15 7.27
C HIS A 179 12.17 15.46 8.16
N MET A 180 13.46 15.52 7.82
CA MET A 180 14.51 14.82 8.56
C MET A 180 14.57 15.25 10.04
N ASN A 181 14.38 16.54 10.32
CA ASN A 181 14.34 17.08 11.69
C ASN A 181 13.08 16.70 12.47
N LEU A 182 11.98 16.37 11.79
CA LEU A 182 10.73 15.90 12.39
C LEU A 182 10.69 14.37 12.55
N SER A 183 11.66 13.68 11.94
CA SER A 183 11.70 12.23 11.92
C SER A 183 12.30 11.69 13.21
N ARG A 184 11.68 10.63 13.74
CA ARG A 184 12.23 9.91 14.90
C ARG A 184 13.34 8.96 14.49
N VAL A 185 13.20 8.34 13.32
CA VAL A 185 14.13 7.37 12.78
C VAL A 185 14.33 7.68 11.30
N VAL A 186 15.59 7.74 10.87
CA VAL A 186 15.98 7.95 9.48
C VAL A 186 17.02 6.87 9.15
N LYS A 187 16.63 5.91 8.32
CA LYS A 187 17.52 4.89 7.79
C LYS A 187 17.83 5.21 6.34
N LEU A 188 19.09 5.53 6.09
CA LEU A 188 19.64 5.80 4.78
C LEU A 188 20.60 4.66 4.46
N LEU A 189 20.26 3.85 3.47
CA LEU A 189 21.13 2.80 2.98
C LEU A 189 21.37 3.06 1.51
N GLU A 190 22.63 3.11 1.12
CA GLU A 190 23.04 3.29 -0.28
C GLU A 190 24.04 2.19 -0.65
N PHE A 191 23.70 1.43 -1.69
CA PHE A 191 24.54 0.36 -2.23
C PHE A 191 24.79 0.65 -3.70
N GLY A 192 26.06 0.76 -4.09
CA GLY A 192 26.41 0.86 -5.50
C GLY A 192 27.67 1.68 -5.77
N LYS A 193 27.97 1.85 -7.06
CA LYS A 193 28.94 2.84 -7.50
C LYS A 193 28.29 4.21 -7.35
N TRP A 194 29.02 5.15 -6.77
CA TRP A 194 28.62 6.56 -6.73
C TRP A 194 28.25 7.00 -8.15
N SER A 195 27.06 7.59 -8.29
CA SER A 195 26.50 8.09 -9.54
C SER A 195 25.76 9.39 -9.24
N ASP A 196 25.44 10.20 -10.24
CA ASP A 196 24.74 11.47 -10.03
C ASP A 196 23.32 11.28 -9.45
N GLY A 197 22.74 10.07 -9.55
CA GLY A 197 21.47 9.71 -8.91
C GLY A 197 21.60 9.11 -7.51
N ALA A 198 22.82 9.04 -6.96
CA ALA A 198 23.10 8.50 -5.63
C ALA A 198 22.38 9.29 -4.52
N LEU A 199 21.93 8.59 -3.49
CA LEU A 199 21.23 9.18 -2.35
C LEU A 199 22.11 10.26 -1.69
N PHE A 200 23.35 9.90 -1.34
CA PHE A 200 24.28 10.82 -0.68
C PHE A 200 24.86 11.88 -1.61
N ALA A 201 24.77 11.72 -2.94
CA ALA A 201 25.20 12.76 -3.89
C ALA A 201 24.18 13.92 -3.98
N ASN A 202 22.91 13.65 -3.68
CA ASN A 202 21.81 14.62 -3.80
C ASN A 202 21.34 15.18 -2.44
N LEU A 203 21.85 14.65 -1.32
CA LEU A 203 21.58 15.18 0.01
C LEU A 203 22.63 16.21 0.42
N ASP A 204 22.19 17.41 0.82
CA ASP A 204 23.06 18.43 1.43
C ASP A 204 23.68 17.87 2.72
N PRO A 205 25.01 17.72 2.83
CA PRO A 205 25.67 17.25 4.05
C PRO A 205 25.35 18.10 5.28
N GLY A 206 25.06 19.40 5.09
CA GLY A 206 24.66 20.32 6.14
C GLY A 206 23.35 19.94 6.84
N ILE A 207 22.53 19.07 6.23
CA ILE A 207 21.30 18.58 6.86
C ILE A 207 21.60 17.73 8.10
N PHE A 208 22.68 16.96 8.09
CA PHE A 208 23.06 16.10 9.22
C PHE A 208 23.57 16.93 10.40
N ALA A 209 24.16 18.10 10.15
CA ALA A 209 24.58 19.02 11.19
C ALA A 209 23.41 19.66 11.95
N LYS A 210 22.21 19.71 11.34
CA LYS A 210 20.98 20.26 11.94
C LYS A 210 20.22 19.26 12.81
N LEU A 211 20.65 17.98 12.83
CA LEU A 211 20.02 16.97 13.65
C LEU A 211 20.47 17.14 15.10
N HIS A 212 19.59 17.72 15.92
CA HIS A 212 19.81 17.88 17.37
C HIS A 212 19.92 16.55 18.13
N ARG A 213 19.58 15.43 17.49
CA ARG A 213 19.80 14.07 17.99
C ARG A 213 20.74 13.35 17.05
N ALA A 214 21.77 12.70 17.60
CA ALA A 214 22.66 11.86 16.82
C ALA A 214 21.83 10.78 16.10
N PRO A 215 21.75 10.79 14.76
CA PRO A 215 21.06 9.73 14.04
C PRO A 215 21.75 8.40 14.34
N THR A 216 20.97 7.34 14.52
CA THR A 216 21.52 5.97 14.52
C THR A 216 21.90 5.63 13.09
N VAL A 217 23.10 6.04 12.67
CA VAL A 217 23.63 5.71 11.35
C VAL A 217 24.28 4.34 11.44
N LEU A 218 23.54 3.30 11.03
CA LEU A 218 24.10 1.98 10.81
C LEU A 218 24.86 1.98 9.49
N HIS A 219 26.13 2.36 9.54
CA HIS A 219 27.04 2.21 8.41
C HIS A 219 27.38 0.73 8.21
N HIS A 220 26.57 0.01 7.41
CA HIS A 220 26.99 -1.27 6.86
C HIS A 220 27.73 -1.02 5.55
N PHE A 221 28.98 -0.56 5.67
CA PHE A 221 29.89 -0.56 4.53
C PHE A 221 30.40 -1.99 4.32
N PRO A 222 30.09 -2.66 3.19
CA PRO A 222 30.89 -3.81 2.81
C PRO A 222 32.32 -3.29 2.60
N ALA A 223 33.24 -3.72 3.47
CA ALA A 223 34.66 -3.41 3.33
C ALA A 223 35.07 -3.83 1.91
N ARG A 224 35.37 -2.84 1.06
CA ARG A 224 36.00 -3.10 -0.24
C ARG A 224 37.39 -3.66 0.06
N SER A 225 37.54 -4.98 0.10
CA SER A 225 38.83 -5.61 -0.16
C SER A 225 39.17 -5.30 -1.61
N ALA A 226 39.94 -4.23 -1.80
CA ALA A 226 40.61 -3.93 -3.05
C ALA A 226 41.70 -5.00 -3.26
N THR A 227 41.34 -6.11 -3.87
CA THR A 227 42.33 -6.96 -4.55
C THR A 227 42.76 -6.22 -5.80
N THR A 228 43.88 -5.51 -5.69
CA THR A 228 44.66 -5.00 -6.81
C THR A 228 45.07 -6.19 -7.68
N SER A 229 44.31 -6.50 -8.74
CA SER A 229 44.79 -7.43 -9.75
C SER A 229 45.85 -6.72 -10.56
N ARG A 230 47.11 -7.07 -10.29
CA ARG A 230 48.26 -6.67 -11.10
C ARG A 230 48.10 -7.36 -12.45
N SER A 231 48.01 -6.57 -13.51
CA SER A 231 48.17 -7.03 -14.88
C SER A 231 49.51 -7.76 -15.02
N LYS A 232 49.46 -9.01 -15.47
CA LYS A 232 50.60 -9.69 -16.08
C LYS A 232 50.33 -9.74 -17.57
N CYS A 233 51.15 -9.00 -18.32
CA CYS A 233 51.37 -9.23 -19.73
C CYS A 233 51.76 -10.70 -19.94
N ALA A 234 51.03 -11.41 -20.80
CA ALA A 234 51.48 -12.64 -21.40
C ALA A 234 51.07 -12.65 -22.88
N SER A 235 52.10 -12.65 -23.69
CA SER A 235 52.21 -12.80 -25.13
C SER A 235 51.49 -14.03 -25.71
N SER A 236 50.85 -13.81 -26.87
CA SER A 236 50.76 -14.66 -28.07
C SER A 236 50.58 -16.18 -27.96
N SER A 237 49.48 -16.70 -28.54
CA SER A 237 49.55 -17.79 -29.53
C SER A 237 48.20 -17.93 -30.26
N THR A 238 48.26 -17.79 -31.58
CA THR A 238 47.22 -18.11 -32.57
C THR A 238 46.81 -19.59 -32.53
N PRO A 239 45.58 -19.93 -32.94
CA PRO A 239 45.32 -21.22 -33.55
C PRO A 239 45.05 -21.11 -35.05
N PHE A 240 45.81 -21.93 -35.74
CA PHE A 240 45.73 -22.37 -37.12
C PHE A 240 44.30 -22.76 -37.54
N ARG A 241 43.94 -22.34 -38.76
CA ARG A 241 42.72 -22.72 -39.47
C ARG A 241 43.09 -23.84 -40.43
N ALA A 242 42.42 -24.99 -40.36
CA ALA A 242 42.44 -25.99 -41.42
C ALA A 242 40.99 -26.43 -41.69
N THR A 243 40.66 -26.35 -42.97
CA THR A 243 39.50 -26.93 -43.67
C THR A 243 39.47 -28.44 -43.58
#